data_AF-W6TYK8-F1
#
_entry.id   AF-W6TYK8-F1
#
_cell.length_a   1.000
_cell.length_b   1.000
_cell.length_c   1.000
_cell.angle_alpha   90.00
_cell.angle_beta   90.00
_cell.angle_gamma   90.00
#
_symmetry.space_group_name_H-M   'P 1'
#
loop_
_entity.id
_entity.type
_entity.pdbx_description
1 polymer ?
#
loop_
_entity_poly.entity_id
_entity_poly.type
_entity_poly.pdbx_seq_one_letter_code
_entity_poly.pdbx_strand_id
1 'polypeptide(L)'
;MKKFYKIHLNIFFIIISCNTKTLNELGEQQFKIPFGTLPGEITPLTNKFTNSGFDIKTYNGLVYIVETKANKLMIFTSYGKLIQTYQNSIFKTNDNLKIKKVNFENIQAIYPSKDFIIVSDKINNTKSKFDEKENIAYSTQIFILNKDSSVAILGQEGHNGTPFPEVCDINIDDGNNIAIITIYHEGYIIYSYDQDLSPLYKIYINTNILQIPEEEKKKYNISIDKIFFEVNKKIIYAKTTYYENIRTNENINDLGVRIKNQHFYTMSLNKNKEFEIKNKITLPQNLLDDQQESFINIIGIQKNKIIASTNMKNLSNILIWKLDNRGKIKEQMILIEPPNLKFLAESLSKDGILSILYAEKSGVSVYWWNLNTLLKL
;
A
#
# COMPACT_ATOMS: atom_id res chain seq x y z
N MET A 1 -26.93 -63.52 33.57
CA MET A 1 -26.69 -62.05 33.57
C MET A 1 -25.35 -61.78 32.89
N LYS A 2 -25.36 -61.22 31.67
CA LYS A 2 -24.16 -61.02 30.84
C LYS A 2 -23.49 -59.68 31.21
N LYS A 3 -22.16 -59.72 31.41
CA LYS A 3 -21.30 -58.58 31.75
C LYS A 3 -21.21 -57.61 30.56
N PHE A 4 -21.55 -56.34 30.78
CA PHE A 4 -21.24 -55.24 29.87
C PHE A 4 -19.86 -54.66 30.23
N TYR A 5 -18.90 -54.75 29.31
CA TYR A 5 -17.65 -53.99 29.38
C TYR A 5 -17.93 -52.55 28.93
N LYS A 6 -17.78 -51.58 29.82
CA LYS A 6 -17.70 -50.16 29.46
C LYS A 6 -16.29 -49.88 28.93
N ILE A 7 -16.18 -49.71 27.61
CA ILE A 7 -14.99 -49.13 26.98
C ILE A 7 -15.09 -47.62 27.19
N HIS A 8 -14.23 -47.08 28.06
CA HIS A 8 -14.02 -45.64 28.16
C HIS A 8 -13.14 -45.20 26.98
N LEU A 9 -13.78 -44.64 25.96
CA LEU A 9 -13.11 -43.95 24.87
C LEU A 9 -12.58 -42.61 25.41
N ASN A 10 -11.31 -42.61 25.84
CA ASN A 10 -10.59 -41.38 26.18
C ASN A 10 -10.33 -40.60 24.89
N ILE A 11 -11.21 -39.63 24.62
CA ILE A 11 -11.02 -38.62 23.56
C ILE A 11 -9.88 -37.72 24.03
N PHE A 12 -8.69 -37.99 23.49
CA PHE A 12 -7.53 -37.14 23.63
C PHE A 12 -7.78 -35.89 22.77
N PHE A 13 -8.34 -34.83 23.38
CA PHE A 13 -8.38 -33.50 22.78
C PHE A 13 -6.95 -32.97 22.71
N ILE A 14 -6.29 -33.18 21.57
CA ILE A 14 -5.04 -32.49 21.24
C ILE A 14 -5.41 -31.03 20.97
N ILE A 15 -5.30 -30.20 22.00
CA ILE A 15 -5.33 -28.75 21.86
C ILE A 15 -4.03 -28.38 21.14
N ILE A 16 -4.08 -28.25 19.82
CA ILE A 16 -3.01 -27.65 19.03
C ILE A 16 -3.05 -26.15 19.34
N SER A 17 -2.44 -25.75 20.44
CA SER A 17 -2.12 -24.36 20.72
C SER A 17 -1.04 -23.94 19.71
N CYS A 18 -1.45 -23.22 18.67
CA CYS A 18 -0.55 -22.56 17.75
C CYS A 18 0.03 -21.36 18.50
N ASN A 19 1.14 -21.59 19.23
CA ASN A 19 1.77 -20.59 20.07
C ASN A 19 2.52 -19.57 19.19
N THR A 20 1.80 -18.65 18.56
CA THR A 20 2.40 -17.55 17.80
C THR A 20 3.00 -16.57 18.79
N LYS A 21 4.32 -16.62 18.97
CA LYS A 21 5.07 -15.67 19.81
C LYS A 21 4.90 -14.26 19.23
N THR A 22 4.18 -13.39 19.93
CA THR A 22 4.05 -11.98 19.56
C THR A 22 5.32 -11.24 19.98
N LEU A 23 6.01 -10.64 19.01
CA LEU A 23 7.13 -9.72 19.27
C LEU A 23 6.60 -8.29 19.44
N ASN A 24 7.08 -7.62 20.48
CA ASN A 24 6.83 -6.19 20.72
C ASN A 24 8.08 -5.43 20.33
N GLU A 25 8.03 -4.64 19.25
CA GLU A 25 9.23 -4.00 18.69
C GLU A 25 9.05 -2.49 18.56
N LEU A 26 9.92 -1.76 19.25
CA LEU A 26 10.08 -0.33 19.03
C LEU A 26 10.98 -0.13 17.80
N GLY A 27 10.55 0.72 16.87
CA GLY A 27 11.31 0.98 15.65
C GLY A 27 12.64 1.64 15.94
N GLU A 28 13.62 1.37 15.07
CA GLU A 28 14.90 2.06 15.13
C GLU A 28 14.78 3.41 14.44
N GLN A 29 14.96 4.50 15.19
CA GLN A 29 15.08 5.84 14.61
C GLN A 29 16.38 5.92 13.81
N GLN A 30 16.26 6.09 12.49
CA GLN A 30 17.40 6.14 11.60
C GLN A 30 18.05 7.52 11.61
N PHE A 31 17.23 8.57 11.44
CA PHE A 31 17.66 9.95 11.50
C PHE A 31 16.47 10.89 11.68
N LYS A 32 16.80 12.16 11.89
CA LYS A 32 15.85 13.26 12.03
C LYS A 32 16.13 14.33 10.99
N ILE A 33 15.05 14.87 10.43
CA ILE A 33 15.03 15.96 9.47
C ILE A 33 14.53 17.22 10.20
N PRO A 34 15.31 18.30 10.22
CA PRO A 34 14.90 19.53 10.89
C PRO A 34 13.74 20.21 10.15
N PHE A 35 12.98 21.03 10.87
CA PHE A 35 12.01 21.92 10.24
C PHE A 35 12.70 23.10 9.54
N GLY A 36 12.17 23.47 8.38
CA GLY A 36 12.65 24.57 7.56
C GLY A 36 12.16 24.45 6.12
N THR A 37 12.64 25.33 5.23
CA THR A 37 12.18 25.38 3.82
C THR A 37 13.28 25.05 2.82
N LEU A 38 14.52 24.85 3.28
CA LEU A 38 15.66 24.54 2.44
C LEU A 38 15.68 23.06 2.02
N PRO A 39 16.51 22.69 1.03
CA PRO A 39 16.77 21.29 0.71
C PRO A 39 17.27 20.54 1.95
N GLY A 40 16.66 19.38 2.24
CA GLY A 40 17.00 18.60 3.43
C GLY A 40 16.24 19.03 4.69
N GLU A 41 15.26 19.92 4.58
CA GLU A 41 14.39 20.36 5.68
C GLU A 41 12.91 20.11 5.33
N ILE A 42 12.03 20.03 6.33
CA ILE A 42 10.58 19.85 6.16
C ILE A 42 9.84 21.12 6.61
N THR A 43 8.85 21.59 5.85
CA THR A 43 8.11 22.80 6.27
C THR A 43 7.44 22.56 7.63
N PRO A 44 7.52 23.52 8.58
CA PRO A 44 6.84 23.40 9.86
C PRO A 44 5.36 23.03 9.71
N LEU A 45 4.94 22.00 10.45
CA LEU A 45 3.57 21.49 10.38
C LEU A 45 2.60 22.47 11.06
N THR A 46 1.64 23.00 10.30
CA THR A 46 0.54 23.78 10.88
C THR A 46 -0.40 22.86 11.66
N ASN A 47 -0.71 23.23 12.91
CA ASN A 47 -1.32 22.37 13.93
C ASN A 47 -2.81 21.99 13.71
N LYS A 48 -3.28 21.83 12.48
CA LYS A 48 -4.65 21.41 12.16
C LYS A 48 -4.65 20.07 11.43
N PHE A 49 -5.30 19.10 12.09
CA PHE A 49 -5.72 17.78 11.62
C PHE A 49 -5.82 17.63 10.09
N THR A 50 -4.96 16.78 9.52
CA THR A 50 -5.21 15.80 8.43
C THR A 50 -3.85 15.24 7.93
N ASN A 51 -3.74 13.90 7.90
CA ASN A 51 -2.55 13.10 7.56
C ASN A 51 -2.32 12.94 6.04
N SER A 52 -2.34 14.01 5.25
CA SER A 52 -2.31 13.86 3.78
C SER A 52 -1.20 14.64 3.06
N GLY A 53 -0.16 15.06 3.78
CA GLY A 53 0.90 15.91 3.21
C GLY A 53 2.21 15.22 2.86
N PHE A 54 2.36 13.92 3.16
CA PHE A 54 3.63 13.22 3.03
C PHE A 54 3.48 11.84 2.41
N ASP A 55 4.52 11.41 1.70
CA ASP A 55 4.76 10.01 1.34
C ASP A 55 6.21 9.66 1.70
N ILE A 56 6.45 8.40 2.07
CA ILE A 56 7.77 7.86 2.35
C ILE A 56 7.93 6.53 1.61
N LYS A 57 9.11 6.33 1.01
CA LYS A 57 9.52 5.05 0.44
C LYS A 57 10.96 4.76 0.81
N THR A 58 11.27 3.48 0.92
CA THR A 58 12.64 2.99 1.07
C THR A 58 12.97 2.01 -0.03
N TYR A 59 14.18 2.13 -0.55
CA TYR A 59 14.67 1.26 -1.60
C TYR A 59 16.20 1.27 -1.60
N ASN A 60 16.81 0.09 -1.55
CA ASN A 60 18.28 -0.10 -1.56
C ASN A 60 19.03 0.80 -0.55
N GLY A 61 18.51 0.91 0.69
CA GLY A 61 19.12 1.72 1.75
C GLY A 61 18.96 3.23 1.59
N LEU A 62 18.23 3.71 0.58
CA LEU A 62 17.85 5.11 0.43
C LEU A 62 16.45 5.35 0.98
N VAL A 63 16.25 6.56 1.51
CA VAL A 63 14.97 7.06 2.01
C VAL A 63 14.48 8.17 1.09
N TYR A 64 13.29 8.00 0.55
CA TYR A 64 12.64 8.96 -0.33
C TYR A 64 11.45 9.55 0.42
N ILE A 65 11.36 10.87 0.50
CA ILE A 65 10.30 11.56 1.22
C ILE A 65 9.72 12.62 0.31
N VAL A 66 8.40 12.60 0.18
CA VAL A 66 7.62 13.64 -0.49
C VAL A 66 6.97 14.50 0.57
N GLU A 67 7.04 15.81 0.36
CA GLU A 67 6.20 16.81 1.02
C GLU A 67 5.26 17.38 -0.04
N THR A 68 4.03 16.87 -0.09
CA THR A 68 3.02 17.19 -1.11
C THR A 68 2.72 18.69 -1.17
N LYS A 69 2.57 19.34 -0.01
CA LYS A 69 2.28 20.78 0.06
C LYS A 69 3.41 21.65 -0.49
N ALA A 70 4.65 21.18 -0.40
CA ALA A 70 5.83 21.88 -0.92
C ALA A 70 6.19 21.44 -2.35
N ASN A 71 5.49 20.43 -2.92
CA ASN A 71 5.86 19.77 -4.17
C ASN A 71 7.34 19.41 -4.23
N LYS A 72 7.82 18.84 -3.12
CA LYS A 72 9.24 18.58 -2.88
C LYS A 72 9.45 17.09 -2.62
N LEU A 73 10.27 16.46 -3.43
CA LEU A 73 10.78 15.11 -3.24
C LEU A 73 12.23 15.20 -2.79
N MET A 74 12.57 14.59 -1.67
CA MET A 74 13.93 14.53 -1.13
C MET A 74 14.39 13.09 -1.01
N ILE A 75 15.67 12.86 -1.32
CA ILE A 75 16.32 11.56 -1.25
C ILE A 75 17.46 11.67 -0.25
N PHE A 76 17.45 10.79 0.75
CA PHE A 76 18.46 10.69 1.80
C PHE A 76 19.11 9.31 1.78
N THR A 77 20.34 9.23 2.28
CA THR A 77 20.89 7.96 2.77
C THR A 77 20.12 7.48 4.00
N SER A 78 20.20 6.20 4.36
CA SER A 78 19.69 5.68 5.64
C SER A 78 20.20 6.43 6.88
N TYR A 79 21.37 7.09 6.82
CA TYR A 79 21.93 7.89 7.92
C TYR A 79 21.55 9.39 7.89
N GLY A 80 20.59 9.79 7.03
CA GLY A 80 20.07 11.16 6.99
C GLY A 80 20.87 12.18 6.19
N LYS A 81 21.90 11.78 5.43
CA LYS A 81 22.59 12.67 4.49
C LYS A 81 21.72 12.89 3.24
N LEU A 82 21.38 14.15 2.95
CA LEU A 82 20.68 14.51 1.71
C LEU A 82 21.53 14.17 0.48
N ILE A 83 20.92 13.50 -0.49
CA ILE A 83 21.51 13.15 -1.79
C ILE A 83 21.01 14.09 -2.87
N GLN A 84 19.69 14.27 -2.96
CA GLN A 84 19.05 15.04 -4.03
C GLN A 84 17.68 15.54 -3.58
N THR A 85 17.31 16.73 -4.04
CA THR A 85 15.96 17.30 -3.94
C THR A 85 15.43 17.57 -5.35
N TYR A 86 14.19 17.18 -5.60
CA TYR A 86 13.40 17.53 -6.78
C TYR A 86 12.26 18.44 -6.34
N GLN A 87 12.12 19.61 -6.97
CA GLN A 87 11.07 20.56 -6.59
C GLN A 87 10.73 21.56 -7.70
N ASN A 88 9.52 22.10 -7.66
CA ASN A 88 9.02 23.14 -8.58
C ASN A 88 9.27 24.58 -8.05
N SER A 89 10.42 24.82 -7.43
CA SER A 89 10.70 26.08 -6.72
C SER A 89 11.22 27.21 -7.63
N ILE A 90 11.29 28.43 -7.06
CA ILE A 90 12.02 29.60 -7.58
C ILE A 90 13.52 29.29 -7.80
N PHE A 91 14.06 28.31 -7.06
CA PHE A 91 15.45 27.89 -7.19
C PHE A 91 15.67 27.17 -8.55
N LYS A 92 16.67 27.63 -9.29
CA LYS A 92 17.20 26.89 -10.46
C LYS A 92 17.88 25.60 -9.98
N THR A 93 18.03 24.64 -10.89
CA THR A 93 18.91 23.49 -10.65
C THR A 93 20.25 23.97 -10.13
N ASN A 94 20.70 23.40 -9.01
CA ASN A 94 21.90 23.80 -8.29
C ASN A 94 22.51 22.57 -7.63
N ASP A 95 23.59 22.05 -8.22
CA ASP A 95 24.23 20.82 -7.76
C ASP A 95 24.89 20.98 -6.38
N ASN A 96 25.40 22.18 -6.06
CA ASN A 96 25.97 22.47 -4.74
C ASN A 96 24.92 22.36 -3.64
N LEU A 97 23.69 22.77 -3.93
CA LEU A 97 22.54 22.64 -3.04
C LEU A 97 21.75 21.35 -3.24
N LYS A 98 22.18 20.49 -4.18
CA LYS A 98 21.51 19.23 -4.56
C LYS A 98 20.06 19.44 -4.97
N ILE A 99 19.77 20.52 -5.70
CA ILE A 99 18.44 20.85 -6.20
C ILE A 99 18.36 20.54 -7.68
N LYS A 100 17.29 19.85 -8.09
CA LYS A 100 16.94 19.66 -9.49
C LYS A 100 15.50 20.11 -9.72
N LYS A 101 15.33 21.01 -10.68
CA LYS A 101 14.02 21.56 -11.00
C LYS A 101 13.20 20.56 -11.81
N VAL A 102 12.00 20.27 -11.33
CA VAL A 102 10.96 19.54 -12.09
C VAL A 102 9.63 20.26 -11.83
N ASN A 103 8.85 20.45 -12.89
CA ASN A 103 7.63 21.25 -12.85
C ASN A 103 6.43 20.42 -12.34
N PHE A 104 6.53 19.88 -11.12
CA PHE A 104 5.41 19.19 -10.47
C PHE A 104 4.26 20.15 -10.15
N GLU A 105 3.01 19.73 -10.37
CA GLU A 105 1.84 20.50 -9.98
C GLU A 105 1.37 20.16 -8.56
N ASN A 106 1.27 18.87 -8.24
CA ASN A 106 0.78 18.37 -6.95
C ASN A 106 1.19 16.90 -6.74
N ILE A 107 2.38 16.66 -6.19
CA ILE A 107 2.91 15.31 -6.01
C ILE A 107 2.03 14.53 -5.03
N GLN A 108 1.47 13.41 -5.48
CA GLN A 108 0.65 12.52 -4.64
C GLN A 108 1.46 11.42 -3.97
N ALA A 109 2.31 10.73 -4.75
CA ALA A 109 3.05 9.57 -4.27
C ALA A 109 4.30 9.31 -5.13
N ILE A 110 5.23 8.52 -4.59
CA ILE A 110 6.46 8.11 -5.27
C ILE A 110 6.68 6.61 -5.22
N TYR A 111 7.40 6.11 -6.21
CA TYR A 111 7.73 4.69 -6.33
C TYR A 111 9.17 4.55 -6.86
N PRO A 112 10.17 4.46 -5.97
CA PRO A 112 11.56 4.25 -6.38
C PRO A 112 11.76 2.82 -6.92
N SER A 113 12.60 2.70 -7.94
CA SER A 113 13.05 1.44 -8.52
C SER A 113 14.57 1.39 -8.60
N LYS A 114 15.09 0.31 -9.19
CA LYS A 114 16.52 0.18 -9.43
C LYS A 114 17.02 1.33 -10.29
N ASP A 115 16.27 1.73 -11.32
CA ASP A 115 16.79 2.56 -12.42
C ASP A 115 16.11 3.93 -12.56
N PHE A 116 14.95 4.12 -11.94
CA PHE A 116 14.22 5.37 -11.96
C PHE A 116 13.38 5.56 -10.70
N ILE A 117 12.77 6.73 -10.58
CA ILE A 117 11.74 7.02 -9.58
C ILE A 117 10.49 7.42 -10.34
N ILE A 118 9.38 6.74 -10.08
CA ILE A 118 8.08 7.16 -10.59
C ILE A 118 7.49 8.17 -9.61
N VAL A 119 6.97 9.27 -10.13
CA VAL A 119 6.26 10.29 -9.36
C VAL A 119 4.85 10.42 -9.92
N SER A 120 3.84 10.20 -9.08
CA SER A 120 2.44 10.48 -9.39
C SER A 120 2.15 11.94 -9.05
N ASP A 121 1.71 12.71 -10.04
CA ASP A 121 1.48 14.15 -9.94
C ASP A 121 0.05 14.48 -10.39
N LYS A 122 -0.75 15.07 -9.50
CA LYS A 122 -2.14 15.43 -9.80
C LYS A 122 -2.19 16.75 -10.56
N ILE A 123 -2.75 16.69 -11.75
CA ILE A 123 -2.93 17.86 -12.62
C ILE A 123 -4.10 18.68 -12.09
N ASN A 124 -4.01 20.01 -12.17
CA ASN A 124 -5.13 20.90 -11.88
C ASN A 124 -6.38 20.55 -12.72
N ASN A 125 -7.57 20.63 -12.11
CA ASN A 125 -8.88 20.34 -12.71
C ASN A 125 -9.14 21.14 -14.01
N THR A 126 -8.51 22.31 -14.20
CA THR A 126 -8.64 23.10 -15.43
C THR A 126 -7.96 22.48 -16.64
N LYS A 127 -6.99 21.58 -16.42
CA LYS A 127 -6.25 20.85 -17.47
C LYS A 127 -6.69 19.38 -17.58
N SER A 128 -7.42 18.86 -16.60
CA SER A 128 -7.94 17.50 -16.65
C SER A 128 -8.97 17.36 -17.77
N LYS A 129 -8.83 16.32 -18.58
CA LYS A 129 -9.84 15.95 -19.58
C LYS A 129 -10.84 15.00 -18.94
N PHE A 130 -12.12 15.21 -19.20
CA PHE A 130 -13.18 14.34 -18.73
C PHE A 130 -13.74 13.53 -19.90
N ASP A 131 -13.81 12.22 -19.73
CA ASP A 131 -14.47 11.29 -20.64
C ASP A 131 -15.90 11.06 -20.15
N GLU A 132 -16.87 11.65 -20.84
CA GLU A 132 -18.28 11.55 -20.46
C GLU A 132 -18.84 10.13 -20.63
N LYS A 133 -18.33 9.37 -21.59
CA LYS A 133 -18.83 8.03 -21.90
C LYS A 133 -18.48 7.06 -20.78
N GLU A 134 -17.24 7.13 -20.31
CA GLU A 134 -16.72 6.26 -19.25
C GLU A 134 -16.85 6.90 -17.85
N ASN A 135 -17.28 8.17 -17.76
CA ASN A 135 -17.38 8.96 -16.53
C ASN A 135 -16.03 9.05 -15.77
N ILE A 136 -14.95 9.31 -16.51
CA ILE A 136 -13.56 9.28 -16.00
C ILE A 136 -12.88 10.63 -16.20
N ALA A 137 -12.24 11.15 -15.15
CA ALA A 137 -11.38 12.34 -15.25
C ALA A 137 -9.90 11.94 -15.33
N TYR A 138 -9.25 12.25 -16.46
CA TYR A 138 -7.81 12.10 -16.64
C TYR A 138 -7.07 13.23 -15.94
N SER A 139 -6.70 12.98 -14.68
CA SER A 139 -6.24 13.98 -13.73
C SER A 139 -4.86 13.68 -13.13
N THR A 140 -4.19 12.60 -13.53
CA THR A 140 -2.88 12.22 -12.99
C THR A 140 -1.82 12.10 -14.08
N GLN A 141 -0.76 12.88 -13.96
CA GLN A 141 0.46 12.75 -14.75
C GLN A 141 1.48 11.87 -14.02
N ILE A 142 2.18 11.02 -14.76
CA ILE A 142 3.25 10.20 -14.22
C ILE A 142 4.60 10.69 -14.75
N PHE A 143 5.48 11.12 -13.86
CA PHE A 143 6.87 11.44 -14.20
C PHE A 143 7.77 10.24 -13.92
N ILE A 144 8.72 10.00 -14.82
CA ILE A 144 9.81 9.04 -14.66
C ILE A 144 11.10 9.82 -14.50
N LEU A 145 11.65 9.84 -13.29
CA LEU A 145 12.93 10.48 -12.98
C LEU A 145 14.05 9.46 -13.14
N ASN A 146 14.82 9.57 -14.22
CA ASN A 146 15.90 8.64 -14.54
C ASN A 146 17.19 8.99 -13.78
N LYS A 147 18.06 7.99 -13.59
CA LYS A 147 19.39 8.16 -12.98
C LYS A 147 20.30 9.14 -13.72
N ASP A 148 20.24 9.15 -15.05
CA ASP A 148 21.01 10.05 -15.93
C ASP A 148 20.54 11.51 -15.86
N SER A 149 19.57 11.76 -14.99
CA SER A 149 18.91 13.03 -14.79
C SER A 149 17.91 13.47 -15.86
N SER A 150 17.62 12.65 -16.86
CA SER A 150 16.46 12.90 -17.72
C SER A 150 15.14 12.73 -16.95
N VAL A 151 14.10 13.41 -17.44
CA VAL A 151 12.74 13.30 -16.91
C VAL A 151 11.83 12.98 -18.09
N ALA A 152 11.14 11.86 -18.03
CA ALA A 152 10.12 11.48 -19.00
C ALA A 152 8.72 11.58 -18.39
N ILE A 153 7.71 11.66 -19.25
CA ILE A 153 6.31 11.60 -18.86
C ILE A 153 5.73 10.31 -19.42
N LEU A 154 5.06 9.54 -18.57
CA LEU A 154 4.32 8.34 -18.94
C LEU A 154 2.83 8.66 -18.99
N GLY A 155 2.17 8.26 -20.06
CA GLY A 155 0.72 8.28 -20.22
C GLY A 155 0.19 6.90 -20.64
N GLN A 156 -1.13 6.81 -20.85
CA GLN A 156 -1.84 5.56 -21.14
C GLN A 156 -1.29 4.78 -22.36
N GLU A 157 -0.82 5.51 -23.37
CA GLU A 157 -0.28 4.96 -24.61
C GLU A 157 1.27 4.88 -24.61
N GLY A 158 1.92 5.13 -23.47
CA GLY A 158 3.38 5.15 -23.31
C GLY A 158 3.93 6.57 -23.16
N HIS A 159 5.13 6.82 -23.70
CA HIS A 159 5.82 8.11 -23.60
C HIS A 159 4.95 9.29 -24.06
N ASN A 160 4.80 10.29 -23.19
CA ASN A 160 4.02 11.51 -23.43
C ASN A 160 2.56 11.25 -23.86
N GLY A 161 2.00 10.10 -23.48
CA GLY A 161 0.61 9.75 -23.76
C GLY A 161 -0.39 10.54 -22.92
N THR A 162 -1.66 10.13 -23.01
CA THR A 162 -2.77 10.70 -22.24
C THR A 162 -2.54 10.49 -20.74
N PRO A 163 -2.78 11.50 -19.88
CA PRO A 163 -2.77 11.32 -18.43
C PRO A 163 -3.69 10.20 -17.97
N PHE A 164 -3.42 9.69 -16.78
CA PHE A 164 -4.21 8.64 -16.16
C PHE A 164 -5.43 9.20 -15.43
N PRO A 165 -6.45 8.35 -15.17
CA PRO A 165 -7.43 8.60 -14.12
C PRO A 165 -6.77 8.80 -12.74
N GLU A 166 -7.58 8.86 -11.68
CA GLU A 166 -7.04 8.90 -10.31
C GLU A 166 -6.21 7.65 -10.02
N VAL A 167 -4.90 7.85 -9.82
CA VAL A 167 -3.94 6.77 -9.52
C VAL A 167 -3.95 6.51 -8.02
N CYS A 168 -4.18 5.27 -7.64
CA CYS A 168 -4.25 4.85 -6.23
C CYS A 168 -3.05 4.02 -5.81
N ASP A 169 -2.42 3.34 -6.76
CA ASP A 169 -1.14 2.68 -6.50
C ASP A 169 -0.32 2.49 -7.78
N ILE A 170 0.97 2.27 -7.61
CA ILE A 170 1.88 1.89 -8.69
C ILE A 170 2.74 0.72 -8.19
N ASN A 171 2.82 -0.34 -8.99
CA ASN A 171 3.71 -1.45 -8.70
C ASN A 171 4.81 -1.51 -9.74
N ILE A 172 6.03 -1.72 -9.28
CA ILE A 172 7.20 -1.90 -10.12
C ILE A 172 7.72 -3.29 -9.80
N ASP A 173 7.90 -4.17 -10.78
CA ASP A 173 8.48 -5.49 -10.54
C ASP A 173 10.02 -5.48 -10.62
N ASP A 174 10.66 -6.63 -10.42
CA ASP A 174 12.13 -6.71 -10.35
C ASP A 174 12.82 -6.52 -11.72
N GLY A 175 12.05 -6.59 -12.81
CA GLY A 175 12.50 -6.26 -14.17
C GLY A 175 12.12 -4.84 -14.58
N ASN A 176 11.76 -3.97 -13.63
CA ASN A 176 11.31 -2.60 -13.85
C ASN A 176 10.06 -2.45 -14.72
N ASN A 177 9.26 -3.51 -14.91
CA ASN A 177 7.95 -3.33 -15.52
C ASN A 177 7.03 -2.63 -14.53
N ILE A 178 6.13 -1.81 -15.06
CA ILE A 178 5.31 -0.88 -14.29
C ILE A 178 3.86 -1.31 -14.42
N ALA A 179 3.11 -1.25 -13.32
CA ALA A 179 1.66 -1.32 -13.30
C ALA A 179 1.11 -0.09 -12.58
N ILE A 180 0.40 0.78 -13.33
CA ILE A 180 -0.34 1.93 -12.82
C ILE A 180 -1.77 1.47 -12.52
N ILE A 181 -2.19 1.58 -11.26
CA ILE A 181 -3.50 1.14 -10.78
C ILE A 181 -4.36 2.38 -10.53
N THR A 182 -5.47 2.49 -11.24
CA THR A 182 -6.37 3.64 -11.18
C THR A 182 -7.77 3.22 -10.78
N ILE A 183 -8.56 4.14 -10.21
CA ILE A 183 -9.98 3.91 -9.91
C ILE A 183 -10.87 4.36 -11.06
N TYR A 184 -11.99 3.67 -11.25
CA TYR A 184 -13.15 4.10 -12.04
C TYR A 184 -14.45 3.64 -11.36
N HIS A 185 -15.63 3.98 -11.90
CA HIS A 185 -16.92 3.82 -11.19
C HIS A 185 -17.30 2.38 -10.83
N GLU A 186 -16.79 1.37 -11.53
CA GLU A 186 -17.06 -0.06 -11.25
C GLU A 186 -15.91 -0.81 -10.56
N GLY A 187 -14.77 -0.16 -10.33
CA GLY A 187 -13.59 -0.81 -9.74
C GLY A 187 -12.28 -0.13 -10.12
N TYR A 188 -11.35 -0.89 -10.71
CA TYR A 188 -10.02 -0.41 -11.05
C TYR A 188 -9.64 -0.67 -12.51
N ILE A 189 -8.76 0.17 -13.06
CA ILE A 189 -8.09 -0.06 -14.33
C ILE A 189 -6.60 -0.19 -14.05
N ILE A 190 -5.99 -1.27 -14.53
CA ILE A 190 -4.55 -1.50 -14.48
C ILE A 190 -3.97 -1.20 -15.86
N TYR A 191 -3.07 -0.24 -15.95
CA TYR A 191 -2.25 0.02 -17.13
C TYR A 191 -0.83 -0.47 -16.86
N SER A 192 -0.30 -1.35 -17.70
CA SER A 192 1.04 -1.90 -17.50
C SER A 192 1.97 -1.63 -18.66
N TYR A 193 3.25 -1.55 -18.35
CA TYR A 193 4.31 -1.16 -19.26
C TYR A 193 5.56 -2.00 -19.04
N ASP A 194 6.32 -2.23 -20.11
CA ASP A 194 7.65 -2.79 -19.99
C ASP A 194 8.68 -1.77 -19.50
N GLN A 195 9.93 -2.22 -19.38
CA GLN A 195 11.06 -1.38 -18.97
C GLN A 195 11.35 -0.21 -19.92
N ASP A 196 10.90 -0.27 -21.18
CA ASP A 196 11.06 0.77 -22.19
C ASP A 196 9.86 1.74 -22.21
N LEU A 197 8.94 1.57 -21.25
CA LEU A 197 7.66 2.27 -21.11
C LEU A 197 6.67 2.01 -22.24
N SER A 198 6.80 0.86 -22.93
CA SER A 198 5.84 0.43 -23.94
C SER A 198 4.63 -0.22 -23.28
N PRO A 199 3.39 0.12 -23.67
CA PRO A 199 2.18 -0.48 -23.11
C PRO A 199 2.10 -2.00 -23.34
N LEU A 200 1.71 -2.74 -22.30
CA LEU A 200 1.56 -4.21 -22.33
C LEU A 200 0.10 -4.64 -22.17
N TYR A 201 -0.54 -4.24 -21.07
CA TYR A 201 -1.92 -4.62 -20.74
C TYR A 201 -2.71 -3.43 -20.20
N LYS A 202 -3.99 -3.35 -20.59
CA LYS A 202 -5.03 -2.52 -19.97
C LYS A 202 -6.13 -3.43 -19.46
N ILE A 203 -6.30 -3.53 -18.13
CA ILE A 203 -7.12 -4.55 -17.49
C ILE A 203 -8.15 -3.89 -16.57
N TYR A 204 -9.43 -4.21 -16.75
CA TYR A 204 -10.51 -3.76 -15.88
C TYR A 204 -10.75 -4.79 -14.79
N ILE A 205 -10.66 -4.36 -13.53
CA ILE A 205 -10.89 -5.20 -12.34
C ILE A 205 -12.13 -4.73 -11.61
N ASN A 206 -13.15 -5.57 -11.60
CA ASN A 206 -14.43 -5.34 -10.91
C ASN A 206 -14.94 -6.64 -10.27
N THR A 207 -16.12 -6.62 -9.67
CA THR A 207 -16.68 -7.81 -8.99
C THR A 207 -17.04 -8.95 -9.95
N ASN A 208 -17.15 -8.68 -11.26
CA ASN A 208 -17.45 -9.69 -12.28
C ASN A 208 -16.22 -10.53 -12.62
N ILE A 209 -15.04 -9.92 -12.81
CA ILE A 209 -13.80 -10.68 -13.08
C ILE A 209 -13.39 -11.56 -11.89
N LEU A 210 -13.77 -11.15 -10.67
CA LEU A 210 -13.58 -11.95 -9.45
C LEU A 210 -14.59 -13.11 -9.31
N GLN A 211 -15.44 -13.34 -10.32
CA GLN A 211 -16.41 -14.43 -10.40
C GLN A 211 -17.24 -14.60 -9.12
N ILE A 212 -17.58 -13.47 -8.48
CA ILE A 212 -18.34 -13.50 -7.24
C ILE A 212 -19.78 -13.95 -7.55
N PRO A 213 -20.34 -14.94 -6.84
CA PRO A 213 -21.70 -15.41 -7.08
C PRO A 213 -22.74 -14.29 -6.97
N GLU A 214 -23.74 -14.28 -7.85
CA GLU A 214 -24.79 -13.27 -7.84
C GLU A 214 -25.59 -13.23 -6.53
N GLU A 215 -25.74 -14.37 -5.87
CA GLU A 215 -26.37 -14.45 -4.54
C GLU A 215 -25.56 -13.69 -3.48
N GLU A 216 -24.23 -13.72 -3.54
CA GLU A 216 -23.37 -12.94 -2.65
C GLU A 216 -23.46 -11.45 -2.97
N LYS A 217 -23.45 -11.07 -4.26
CA LYS A 217 -23.59 -9.66 -4.69
C LYS A 217 -24.93 -9.04 -4.27
N LYS A 218 -26.01 -9.83 -4.22
CA LYS A 218 -27.33 -9.38 -3.73
C LYS A 218 -27.39 -9.25 -2.21
N LYS A 219 -26.59 -10.03 -1.49
CA LYS A 219 -26.62 -10.12 -0.03
C LYS A 219 -25.66 -9.16 0.66
N TYR A 220 -24.51 -8.90 0.03
CA TYR A 220 -23.40 -8.16 0.61
C TYR A 220 -23.02 -6.97 -0.25
N ASN A 221 -22.65 -5.85 0.40
CA ASN A 221 -21.93 -4.78 -0.29
C ASN A 221 -20.46 -5.21 -0.37
N ILE A 222 -19.92 -5.35 -1.58
CA ILE A 222 -18.57 -5.89 -1.78
C ILE A 222 -17.67 -4.79 -2.33
N SER A 223 -16.59 -4.53 -1.60
CA SER A 223 -15.53 -3.59 -2.00
C SER A 223 -14.29 -4.36 -2.47
N ILE A 224 -13.63 -3.86 -3.50
CA ILE A 224 -12.26 -4.24 -3.86
C ILE A 224 -11.35 -3.18 -3.25
N ASP A 225 -10.60 -3.57 -2.22
CA ASP A 225 -9.89 -2.60 -1.37
C ASP A 225 -8.45 -2.37 -1.81
N LYS A 226 -7.83 -3.38 -2.43
CA LYS A 226 -6.42 -3.31 -2.84
C LYS A 226 -6.16 -4.23 -4.02
N ILE A 227 -5.33 -3.75 -4.94
CA ILE A 227 -4.85 -4.51 -6.10
C ILE A 227 -3.32 -4.45 -6.11
N PHE A 228 -2.70 -5.56 -6.47
CA PHE A 228 -1.29 -5.60 -6.85
C PHE A 228 -1.15 -6.31 -8.20
N PHE A 229 -0.23 -5.85 -9.05
CA PHE A 229 0.10 -6.54 -10.30
C PHE A 229 1.60 -6.75 -10.46
N GLU A 230 2.03 -8.02 -10.49
CA GLU A 230 3.37 -8.41 -10.87
C GLU A 230 3.42 -8.70 -12.37
N VAL A 231 3.79 -7.68 -13.16
CA VAL A 231 3.70 -7.70 -14.64
C VAL A 231 4.50 -8.86 -15.25
N ASN A 232 5.77 -9.02 -14.85
CA ASN A 232 6.65 -10.12 -15.31
C ASN A 232 6.05 -11.50 -15.07
N LYS A 233 5.47 -11.71 -13.89
CA LYS A 233 4.86 -12.99 -13.53
C LYS A 233 3.45 -13.15 -14.09
N LYS A 234 2.84 -12.06 -14.57
CA LYS A 234 1.45 -11.98 -15.03
C LYS A 234 0.49 -12.47 -13.94
N ILE A 235 0.73 -12.02 -12.70
CA ILE A 235 -0.08 -12.35 -11.52
C ILE A 235 -0.68 -11.09 -10.93
N ILE A 236 -2.01 -11.07 -10.82
CA ILE A 236 -2.76 -10.02 -10.13
C ILE A 236 -3.23 -10.55 -8.79
N TYR A 237 -3.10 -9.73 -7.76
CA TYR A 237 -3.68 -9.98 -6.45
C TYR A 237 -4.76 -8.95 -6.17
N ALA A 238 -5.88 -9.38 -5.61
CA ALA A 238 -6.97 -8.49 -5.25
C ALA A 238 -7.48 -8.83 -3.85
N LYS A 239 -7.61 -7.83 -2.98
CA LYS A 239 -8.25 -7.96 -1.68
C LYS A 239 -9.65 -7.39 -1.75
N THR A 240 -10.63 -8.11 -1.20
CA THR A 240 -12.02 -7.66 -1.11
C THR A 240 -12.54 -7.72 0.31
N THR A 241 -13.46 -6.82 0.65
CA THR A 241 -14.22 -6.86 1.90
C THR A 241 -15.70 -6.92 1.62
N TYR A 242 -16.37 -7.81 2.32
CA TYR A 242 -17.80 -8.06 2.22
C TYR A 242 -18.46 -7.46 3.45
N TYR A 243 -19.35 -6.51 3.22
CA TYR A 243 -20.12 -5.85 4.26
C TYR A 243 -21.56 -6.34 4.24
N GLU A 244 -22.15 -6.56 5.40
CA GLU A 244 -23.57 -6.79 5.55
C GLU A 244 -24.22 -5.62 6.30
N ASN A 245 -25.38 -5.20 5.83
CA ASN A 245 -26.16 -4.15 6.49
C ASN A 245 -26.72 -4.68 7.79
N ILE A 246 -26.48 -3.97 8.89
CA ILE A 246 -27.07 -4.30 10.19
C ILE A 246 -28.37 -3.50 10.28
N ARG A 247 -29.51 -4.20 10.34
CA ARG A 247 -30.78 -3.56 10.67
C ARG A 247 -30.72 -3.10 12.12
N THR A 248 -30.92 -1.81 12.34
CA THR A 248 -30.91 -1.13 13.63
C THR A 248 -31.63 -1.93 14.71
N ASN A 249 -30.88 -2.35 15.73
CA ASN A 249 -31.33 -2.47 17.12
C ASN A 249 -30.09 -2.42 18.01
N GLU A 250 -29.93 -1.25 18.64
CA GLU A 250 -29.13 -0.95 19.82
C GLU A 250 -27.59 -1.13 19.73
N ASN A 251 -26.90 0.03 19.84
CA ASN A 251 -25.47 0.22 20.10
C ASN A 251 -24.48 -0.29 19.05
N ILE A 252 -24.38 0.37 17.88
CA ILE A 252 -23.26 0.16 16.96
C ILE A 252 -22.81 1.49 16.35
N ASN A 253 -21.49 1.69 16.31
CA ASN A 253 -20.80 2.83 15.70
C ASN A 253 -21.31 3.16 14.28
N ASP A 254 -21.85 4.37 14.12
CA ASP A 254 -21.96 5.33 12.98
C ASP A 254 -22.07 4.92 11.49
N LEU A 255 -22.05 3.64 11.05
CA LEU A 255 -22.12 3.31 9.61
C LEU A 255 -23.17 2.25 9.20
N GLY A 256 -23.85 1.59 10.14
CA GLY A 256 -24.94 0.64 9.83
C GLY A 256 -24.52 -0.61 9.03
N VAL A 257 -23.22 -0.88 8.90
CA VAL A 257 -22.65 -2.04 8.19
C VAL A 257 -21.63 -2.75 9.07
N ARG A 258 -21.51 -4.07 8.92
CA ARG A 258 -20.43 -4.89 9.51
C ARG A 258 -19.64 -5.64 8.46
N ILE A 259 -18.35 -5.83 8.71
CA ILE A 259 -17.46 -6.71 7.95
C ILE A 259 -17.88 -8.16 8.19
N LYS A 260 -18.45 -8.79 7.16
CA LYS A 260 -18.80 -10.21 7.18
C LYS A 260 -17.60 -11.09 6.88
N ASN A 261 -16.90 -10.82 5.79
CA ASN A 261 -15.80 -11.62 5.28
C ASN A 261 -14.78 -10.72 4.57
N GLN A 262 -13.55 -11.20 4.50
CA GLN A 262 -12.49 -10.60 3.71
C GLN A 262 -11.81 -11.70 2.91
N HIS A 263 -11.56 -11.46 1.63
CA HIS A 263 -10.93 -12.44 0.74
C HIS A 263 -9.74 -11.83 0.03
N PHE A 264 -8.78 -12.69 -0.29
CA PHE A 264 -7.64 -12.35 -1.11
C PHE A 264 -7.57 -13.32 -2.29
N TYR A 265 -7.62 -12.76 -3.49
CA TYR A 265 -7.65 -13.47 -4.76
C TYR A 265 -6.27 -13.42 -5.40
N THR A 266 -5.88 -14.51 -6.04
CA THR A 266 -4.72 -14.56 -6.94
C THR A 266 -5.23 -14.95 -8.32
N MET A 267 -4.98 -14.12 -9.31
CA MET A 267 -5.33 -14.33 -10.70
C MET A 267 -4.07 -14.41 -11.55
N SER A 268 -4.07 -15.26 -12.56
CA SER A 268 -2.96 -15.36 -13.51
C SER A 268 -3.46 -15.42 -14.94
N LEU A 269 -2.64 -14.97 -15.88
CA LEU A 269 -2.95 -15.06 -17.31
C LEU A 269 -3.02 -16.53 -17.76
N ASN A 270 -4.13 -16.91 -18.38
CA ASN A 270 -4.34 -18.24 -18.93
C ASN A 270 -3.92 -18.33 -20.41
N LYS A 271 -4.10 -19.50 -21.03
CA LYS A 271 -3.75 -19.75 -22.44
C LYS A 271 -4.54 -18.87 -23.42
N ASN A 272 -5.73 -18.44 -23.03
CA ASN A 272 -6.60 -17.57 -23.84
C ASN A 272 -6.25 -16.09 -23.68
N LYS A 273 -5.16 -15.75 -22.96
CA LYS A 273 -4.76 -14.38 -22.62
C LYS A 273 -5.79 -13.63 -21.77
N GLU A 274 -6.53 -14.37 -20.95
CA GLU A 274 -7.46 -13.81 -19.97
C GLU A 274 -6.95 -14.10 -18.56
N PHE A 275 -7.21 -13.19 -17.62
CA PHE A 275 -6.88 -13.43 -16.22
C PHE A 275 -7.96 -14.29 -15.57
N GLU A 276 -7.55 -15.41 -15.00
CA GLU A 276 -8.44 -16.33 -14.29
C GLU A 276 -8.00 -16.50 -12.83
N ILE A 277 -8.98 -16.72 -11.96
CA ILE A 277 -8.75 -16.94 -10.52
C ILE A 277 -8.06 -18.29 -10.34
N LYS A 278 -6.87 -18.27 -9.76
CA LYS A 278 -6.11 -19.47 -9.37
C LYS A 278 -6.33 -19.84 -7.92
N ASN A 279 -6.53 -18.85 -7.06
CA ASN A 279 -6.72 -19.07 -5.64
C ASN A 279 -7.63 -17.98 -5.07
N LYS A 280 -8.45 -18.38 -4.09
CA LYS A 280 -9.24 -17.49 -3.23
C LYS A 280 -8.99 -17.94 -1.79
N ILE A 281 -8.39 -17.08 -0.99
CA ILE A 281 -8.23 -17.32 0.45
C ILE A 281 -9.21 -16.45 1.23
N THR A 282 -9.79 -17.01 2.28
CA THR A 282 -10.52 -16.24 3.29
C THR A 282 -9.49 -15.74 4.31
N LEU A 283 -9.45 -14.42 4.49
CA LEU A 283 -8.56 -13.81 5.47
C LEU A 283 -9.13 -14.06 6.88
N PRO A 284 -8.26 -14.16 7.91
CA PRO A 284 -8.69 -14.39 9.28
C PRO A 284 -9.70 -13.34 9.78
N GLN A 285 -10.47 -13.69 10.81
CA GLN A 285 -11.47 -12.81 11.43
C GLN A 285 -11.23 -12.74 12.94
N ASN A 286 -11.79 -11.70 13.58
CA ASN A 286 -11.77 -11.50 15.03
C ASN A 286 -10.36 -11.65 15.61
N LEU A 287 -9.42 -10.91 15.03
CA LEU A 287 -8.00 -11.01 15.35
C LEU A 287 -7.62 -10.24 16.61
N LEU A 288 -8.61 -9.55 17.17
CA LEU A 288 -8.55 -8.83 18.41
C LEU A 288 -9.42 -9.59 19.43
N ASP A 289 -8.90 -9.77 20.65
CA ASP A 289 -9.54 -10.55 21.73
C ASP A 289 -10.92 -10.03 22.16
N ASP A 290 -11.32 -8.83 21.72
CA ASP A 290 -12.49 -8.11 22.20
C ASP A 290 -13.71 -8.18 21.27
N GLN A 291 -13.79 -9.19 20.39
CA GLN A 291 -14.87 -9.41 19.43
C GLN A 291 -15.05 -8.26 18.41
N GLN A 292 -14.07 -7.36 18.29
CA GLN A 292 -14.10 -6.27 17.32
C GLN A 292 -13.77 -6.78 15.91
N GLU A 293 -14.48 -6.26 14.91
CA GLU A 293 -14.20 -6.51 13.51
C GLU A 293 -12.83 -5.93 13.12
N SER A 294 -11.93 -6.81 12.68
CA SER A 294 -10.59 -6.44 12.25
C SER A 294 -10.57 -6.25 10.74
N PHE A 295 -10.48 -5.00 10.27
CA PHE A 295 -10.18 -4.74 8.87
C PHE A 295 -8.72 -5.10 8.60
N ILE A 296 -8.51 -5.99 7.62
CA ILE A 296 -7.18 -6.44 7.23
C ILE A 296 -6.72 -5.60 6.06
N ASN A 297 -5.68 -4.81 6.28
CA ASN A 297 -4.97 -4.12 5.21
C ASN A 297 -3.86 -5.03 4.67
N ILE A 298 -3.71 -5.12 3.35
CA ILE A 298 -2.57 -5.82 2.74
C ILE A 298 -1.51 -4.79 2.43
N ILE A 299 -0.42 -4.79 3.20
CA ILE A 299 0.65 -3.79 3.09
C ILE A 299 1.77 -4.24 2.15
N GLY A 300 1.82 -5.52 1.78
CA GLY A 300 2.75 -5.98 0.74
C GLY A 300 2.72 -7.49 0.49
N ILE A 301 3.39 -7.89 -0.58
CA ILE A 301 3.60 -9.29 -0.97
C ILE A 301 5.10 -9.50 -1.12
N GLN A 302 5.66 -10.40 -0.31
CA GLN A 302 7.10 -10.67 -0.28
C GLN A 302 7.37 -12.15 -0.45
N LYS A 303 8.10 -12.53 -1.51
CA LYS A 303 8.43 -13.94 -1.83
C LYS A 303 7.22 -14.88 -1.73
N ASN A 304 6.08 -14.46 -2.29
CA ASN A 304 4.77 -15.15 -2.25
C ASN A 304 4.11 -15.25 -0.86
N LYS A 305 4.60 -14.50 0.13
CA LYS A 305 3.98 -14.35 1.45
C LYS A 305 3.21 -13.04 1.49
N ILE A 306 2.03 -13.07 2.10
CA ILE A 306 1.18 -11.89 2.21
C ILE A 306 1.50 -11.24 3.57
N ILE A 307 1.88 -9.96 3.52
CA ILE A 307 2.08 -9.15 4.72
C ILE A 307 0.84 -8.30 4.91
N ALA A 308 0.22 -8.47 6.07
CA ALA A 308 -1.04 -7.82 6.40
C ALA A 308 -0.90 -7.03 7.69
N SER A 309 -1.72 -6.00 7.86
CA SER A 309 -1.83 -5.25 9.11
C SER A 309 -3.28 -5.03 9.51
N THR A 310 -3.49 -4.82 10.81
CA THR A 310 -4.73 -4.29 11.39
C THR A 310 -4.38 -3.29 12.49
N ASN A 311 -5.21 -2.26 12.63
CA ASN A 311 -5.12 -1.37 13.78
C ASN A 311 -5.70 -2.03 15.03
N MET A 312 -5.07 -1.81 16.18
CA MET A 312 -5.60 -2.21 17.48
C MET A 312 -6.55 -1.13 18.04
N LYS A 313 -7.37 -1.47 19.03
CA LYS A 313 -8.42 -0.62 19.61
C LYS A 313 -7.95 0.74 20.13
N ASN A 314 -6.72 0.83 20.65
CA ASN A 314 -6.14 2.10 21.10
C ASN A 314 -5.72 3.01 19.93
N LEU A 315 -5.86 2.53 18.68
CA LEU A 315 -5.43 3.16 17.42
C LEU A 315 -3.94 3.52 17.35
N SER A 316 -3.18 3.34 18.43
CA SER A 316 -1.76 3.64 18.51
C SER A 316 -0.88 2.42 18.22
N ASN A 317 -1.41 1.21 18.30
CA ASN A 317 -0.64 0.00 18.01
C ASN A 317 -1.15 -0.66 16.72
N ILE A 318 -0.21 -1.11 15.91
CA ILE A 318 -0.50 -1.81 14.66
C ILE A 318 -0.02 -3.26 14.81
N LEU A 319 -0.91 -4.20 14.56
CA LEU A 319 -0.56 -5.61 14.44
C LEU A 319 -0.13 -5.88 13.00
N ILE A 320 1.04 -6.50 12.82
CA ILE A 320 1.52 -6.97 11.52
C ILE A 320 1.59 -8.49 11.52
N TRP A 321 1.10 -9.10 10.46
CA TRP A 321 1.08 -10.55 10.27
C TRP A 321 1.74 -10.97 8.98
N LYS A 322 2.36 -12.14 9.05
CA LYS A 322 2.76 -12.94 7.90
C LYS A 322 1.76 -14.05 7.68
N LEU A 323 1.03 -13.98 6.57
CA LEU A 323 0.09 -15.01 6.16
C LEU A 323 0.75 -15.97 5.15
N ASP A 324 0.40 -17.25 5.26
CA ASP A 324 0.70 -18.22 4.19
C ASP A 324 -0.29 -18.11 3.02
N ASN A 325 -0.04 -18.88 1.96
CA ASN A 325 -0.89 -18.94 0.77
C ASN A 325 -2.29 -19.55 1.00
N ARG A 326 -2.63 -19.92 2.25
CA ARG A 326 -3.97 -20.36 2.68
C ARG A 326 -4.62 -19.35 3.63
N GLY A 327 -4.00 -18.19 3.87
CA GLY A 327 -4.48 -17.16 4.78
C GLY A 327 -4.24 -17.46 6.27
N LYS A 328 -3.44 -18.49 6.61
CA LYS A 328 -3.11 -18.77 8.02
C LYS A 328 -1.97 -17.87 8.49
N ILE A 329 -2.14 -17.31 9.68
CA ILE A 329 -1.08 -16.56 10.37
C ILE A 329 0.04 -17.51 10.74
N LYS A 330 1.25 -17.20 10.27
CA LYS A 330 2.47 -17.93 10.63
C LYS A 330 3.23 -17.22 11.73
N GLU A 331 3.35 -15.90 11.61
CA GLU A 331 4.09 -15.04 12.52
C GLU A 331 3.36 -13.71 12.65
N GLN A 332 3.49 -13.08 13.82
CA GLN A 332 2.87 -11.80 14.13
C GLN A 332 3.78 -10.95 15.01
N MET A 333 3.63 -9.64 14.89
CA MET A 333 4.29 -8.65 15.75
C MET A 333 3.35 -7.49 16.04
N ILE A 334 3.56 -6.85 17.18
CA ILE A 334 2.93 -5.58 17.53
C ILE A 334 3.98 -4.49 17.32
N LEU A 335 3.65 -3.56 16.44
CA LEU A 335 4.33 -2.27 16.36
C LEU A 335 3.80 -1.40 17.49
N ILE A 336 4.72 -0.99 18.36
CA ILE A 336 4.44 -0.03 19.41
C ILE A 336 4.80 1.35 18.86
N GLU A 337 3.79 2.20 18.67
CA GLU A 337 4.02 3.59 18.29
C GLU A 337 4.75 4.32 19.43
N PRO A 338 5.83 5.06 19.14
CA PRO A 338 6.52 5.80 20.18
C PRO A 338 5.62 6.91 20.77
N PRO A 339 5.66 7.14 22.10
CA PRO A 339 4.77 8.10 22.74
C PRO A 339 5.08 9.53 22.29
N ASN A 340 4.04 10.37 22.18
CA ASN A 340 4.11 11.79 21.80
C ASN A 340 4.64 12.08 20.39
N LEU A 341 4.68 11.08 19.52
CA LEU A 341 4.92 11.25 18.10
C LEU A 341 3.60 11.31 17.35
N LYS A 342 3.61 11.98 16.20
CA LYS A 342 2.44 12.02 15.30
C LYS A 342 2.77 11.34 13.99
N PHE A 343 2.07 10.27 13.67
CA PHE A 343 2.16 9.57 12.39
C PHE A 343 1.95 10.54 11.21
N LEU A 344 2.81 10.45 10.19
CA LEU A 344 2.70 11.21 8.94
C LEU A 344 2.48 10.32 7.72
N ALA A 345 3.30 9.27 7.55
CA ALA A 345 3.26 8.37 6.41
C ALA A 345 3.94 7.03 6.74
N GLU A 346 3.57 5.97 6.02
CA GLU A 346 4.22 4.66 6.11
C GLU A 346 4.41 4.02 4.74
N SER A 347 5.37 3.10 4.66
CA SER A 347 5.50 2.19 3.52
C SER A 347 6.28 0.94 3.89
N LEU A 348 5.87 -0.18 3.29
CA LEU A 348 6.66 -1.42 3.29
C LEU A 348 7.41 -1.53 1.97
N SER A 349 8.73 -1.61 2.03
CA SER A 349 9.57 -1.83 0.85
C SER A 349 9.60 -3.30 0.44
N LYS A 350 10.03 -3.57 -0.80
CA LYS A 350 10.22 -4.95 -1.31
C LYS A 350 11.30 -5.73 -0.57
N ASP A 351 12.31 -5.03 -0.07
CA ASP A 351 13.40 -5.58 0.73
C ASP A 351 13.03 -5.75 2.20
N GLY A 352 11.75 -5.69 2.59
CA GLY A 352 11.34 -6.06 3.95
C GLY A 352 11.42 -4.94 4.97
N ILE A 353 11.68 -3.70 4.57
CA ILE A 353 11.79 -2.57 5.50
C ILE A 353 10.45 -1.85 5.59
N LEU A 354 9.80 -1.94 6.74
CA LEU A 354 8.70 -1.04 7.06
C LEU A 354 9.29 0.28 7.53
N SER A 355 8.92 1.36 6.86
CA SER A 355 9.37 2.72 7.16
C SER A 355 8.19 3.57 7.58
N ILE A 356 8.30 4.25 8.71
CA ILE A 356 7.28 5.17 9.20
C ILE A 356 7.92 6.54 9.44
N LEU A 357 7.21 7.59 9.02
CA LEU A 357 7.58 8.97 9.20
C LEU A 357 6.74 9.56 10.36
N TYR A 358 7.43 10.09 11.37
CA TYR A 358 6.79 10.66 12.56
C TYR A 358 7.16 12.14 12.73
N ALA A 359 6.18 12.98 13.03
CA ALA A 359 6.43 14.36 13.44
C ALA A 359 6.81 14.44 14.92
N GLU A 360 7.77 15.31 15.18
CA GLU A 360 8.26 15.68 16.50
C GLU A 360 8.22 17.20 16.70
N LYS A 361 8.50 17.65 17.92
CA LYS A 361 8.54 19.09 18.27
C LYS A 361 9.52 19.92 17.42
N SER A 362 10.64 19.34 17.00
CA SER A 362 11.72 20.06 16.30
C SER A 362 12.05 19.50 14.91
N GLY A 363 11.22 18.61 14.38
CA GLY A 363 11.43 18.07 13.04
C GLY A 363 10.58 16.85 12.77
N VAL A 364 11.04 16.04 11.84
CA VAL A 364 10.41 14.79 11.44
C VAL A 364 11.43 13.66 11.49
N SER A 365 11.07 12.52 12.07
CA SER A 365 11.97 11.38 12.23
C SER A 365 11.54 10.19 11.39
N VAL A 366 12.54 9.49 10.87
CA VAL A 366 12.37 8.27 10.07
C VAL A 366 12.65 7.06 10.95
N TYR A 367 11.69 6.14 11.04
CA TYR A 367 11.79 4.91 11.80
C TYR A 367 11.70 3.69 10.89
N TRP A 368 12.55 2.69 11.14
CA TRP A 368 12.58 1.45 10.38
C TRP A 368 12.31 0.23 11.25
N TRP A 369 11.64 -0.75 10.65
CA TRP A 369 11.54 -2.13 11.13
C TRP A 369 11.93 -3.09 10.01
N ASN A 370 12.93 -3.92 10.26
CA ASN A 370 13.36 -4.95 9.31
C ASN A 370 12.48 -6.21 9.46
N LEU A 371 11.40 -6.26 8.70
CA LEU A 371 10.45 -7.37 8.74
C LEU A 371 11.06 -8.68 8.24
N ASN A 372 12.13 -8.68 7.42
CA ASN A 372 12.80 -9.93 7.07
C ASN A 372 13.35 -10.65 8.30
N THR A 373 13.92 -9.89 9.23
CA THR A 373 14.45 -10.41 10.48
C THR A 373 13.32 -10.72 11.47
N LEU A 374 12.39 -9.79 11.63
CA LEU A 374 11.33 -9.88 12.65
C LEU A 374 10.26 -10.93 12.31
N LEU A 375 9.92 -11.06 11.03
CA LEU A 375 8.91 -11.98 10.50
C LEU A 375 9.50 -13.06 9.57
N LYS A 376 10.81 -13.32 9.60
CA LYS A 376 11.45 -14.44 8.87
C LYS A 376 10.93 -14.60 7.42
N LEU A 377 11.12 -13.55 6.61
CA LEU A 377 10.54 -13.41 5.26
C LEU A 377 11.33 -14.07 4.14
#